data_AF-A0AA47B3B1-F1
#
_entry.id   AF-A0AA47B3B1-F1
#
_cell.length_a   1.000
_cell.length_b   1.000
_cell.length_c   1.000
_cell.angle_alpha   90.00
_cell.angle_beta   90.00
_cell.angle_gamma   90.00
#
_symmetry.space_group_name_H-M   'P 1'
#
loop_
_entity.id
_entity.type
_entity.pdbx_description
1 polymer ?
#
loop_
_entity_poly.entity_id
_entity_poly.type
_entity_poly.pdbx_seq_one_letter_code
_entity_poly.pdbx_strand_id
1 'polypeptide(L)'
;MKNLFKYVKQEPGKVTVVVILQLICSVFRVLNSLINVFILNSLIKLDFQGFFKYILLNILLFLVMTIFLISEQVLSVKTVQFLSLRLRQDIILHLENYSVSRFEQHDTGVYTSWLTNDMNLIEENGFTNLFSMVQIFGDSVFSLIALLKFNWTFLPLVIILTFFTLGLPQLVRKKVASSNFTTSKENEKVVNVINDCLQGFATYNIFTAEQQIEKRITSAVKKLIGAKVR
;
A
#
# COMPACT_ATOMS: atom_id res chain seq x y z
N MET A 1 11.71 4.17 7.06
CA MET A 1 10.75 5.29 7.08
C MET A 1 11.41 6.68 7.17
N LYS A 2 12.30 6.99 8.14
CA LYS A 2 12.92 8.34 8.25
C LYS A 2 13.59 8.84 6.96
N ASN A 3 14.20 7.95 6.18
CA ASN A 3 14.85 8.30 4.91
C ASN A 3 13.86 8.57 3.76
N LEU A 4 12.63 8.04 3.79
CA LEU A 4 11.62 8.30 2.76
C LEU A 4 11.06 9.72 2.87
N PHE A 5 10.88 10.21 4.10
CA PHE A 5 10.47 11.60 4.34
C PHE A 5 11.46 12.64 3.81
N LYS A 6 12.74 12.27 3.66
CA LYS A 6 13.74 13.13 2.99
C LYS A 6 13.32 13.42 1.56
N TYR A 7 12.96 12.40 0.79
CA TYR A 7 12.56 12.54 -0.62
C TYR A 7 11.22 13.26 -0.77
N VAL A 8 10.25 12.98 0.11
CA VAL A 8 8.97 13.71 0.15
C VAL A 8 9.19 15.22 0.38
N LYS A 9 10.18 15.58 1.22
CA LYS A 9 10.53 16.99 1.49
C LYS A 9 11.35 17.67 0.40
N GLN A 10 11.98 16.92 -0.51
CA GLN A 10 12.76 17.52 -1.60
C GLN A 10 11.87 18.19 -2.65
N GLU A 11 10.62 17.76 -2.79
CA GLU A 11 9.68 18.29 -3.80
C GLU A 11 8.34 18.65 -3.16
N PRO A 12 8.31 19.65 -2.26
CA PRO A 12 7.13 19.97 -1.47
C PRO A 12 5.95 20.39 -2.35
N GLY A 13 6.19 21.06 -3.49
CA GLY A 13 5.11 21.52 -4.36
C GLY A 13 4.19 20.41 -4.87
N LYS A 14 4.77 19.35 -5.48
CA LYS A 14 3.99 18.22 -6.02
C LYS A 14 3.28 17.45 -4.91
N VAL A 15 3.98 17.21 -3.81
CA VAL A 15 3.44 16.51 -2.63
C VAL A 15 2.27 17.30 -2.03
N THR A 16 2.43 18.61 -1.85
CA THR A 16 1.38 19.47 -1.29
C THR A 16 0.14 19.49 -2.17
N VAL A 17 0.28 19.52 -3.50
CA VAL A 17 -0.87 19.44 -4.42
C VAL A 17 -1.63 18.13 -4.24
N VAL A 18 -0.93 16.99 -4.17
CA VAL A 18 -1.57 15.68 -3.92
C VAL A 18 -2.28 15.67 -2.57
N VAL A 19 -1.63 16.14 -1.51
CA VAL A 19 -2.22 16.21 -0.16
C VAL A 19 -3.48 17.09 -0.13
N ILE A 20 -3.46 18.26 -0.77
CA ILE A 20 -4.63 19.15 -0.84
C ILE A 20 -5.77 18.48 -1.61
N LEU A 21 -5.49 17.87 -2.77
CA LEU A 21 -6.50 17.14 -3.53
C LEU A 21 -7.10 15.99 -2.73
N GLN A 22 -6.28 15.27 -1.98
CA GLN A 22 -6.73 14.16 -1.15
C GLN A 22 -7.68 14.62 -0.04
N LEU A 23 -7.37 15.75 0.61
CA LEU A 23 -8.25 16.38 1.60
C LEU A 23 -9.56 16.90 0.97
N ILE A 24 -9.50 17.48 -0.23
CA ILE A 24 -10.70 17.88 -0.98
C ILE A 24 -11.58 16.66 -1.28
N CYS A 25 -10.99 15.56 -1.76
CA CYS A 25 -11.70 14.30 -1.99
C CYS A 25 -12.31 13.74 -0.70
N SER A 26 -11.63 13.89 0.45
CA SER A 26 -12.19 13.50 1.75
C SER A 26 -13.44 14.30 2.12
N VAL A 27 -13.42 15.62 1.88
CA VAL A 27 -14.60 16.46 2.08
C VAL A 27 -15.75 16.01 1.18
N PHE A 28 -15.49 15.75 -0.10
CA PHE A 28 -16.52 15.24 -1.02
C PHE A 28 -17.12 13.90 -0.57
N ARG A 29 -16.29 12.95 -0.10
CA ARG A 29 -16.77 11.66 0.44
C ARG A 29 -17.72 11.86 1.61
N VAL A 30 -17.39 12.76 2.53
CA VAL A 30 -18.23 13.08 3.69
C VAL A 30 -19.52 13.78 3.26
N LEU A 31 -19.45 14.77 2.36
CA LEU A 31 -20.63 15.45 1.81
C LEU A 31 -21.58 14.47 1.11
N ASN A 32 -21.03 13.53 0.33
CA ASN A 32 -21.81 12.48 -0.32
C ASN A 32 -22.55 11.62 0.72
N SER A 33 -21.86 11.23 1.80
CA SER A 33 -22.48 10.51 2.92
C SER A 33 -23.60 11.31 3.60
N LEU A 34 -23.45 12.62 3.76
CA LEU A 34 -24.49 13.48 4.35
C LEU A 34 -25.70 13.63 3.44
N ILE A 35 -25.51 13.76 2.12
CA ILE A 35 -26.61 13.79 1.16
C ILE A 35 -27.41 12.49 1.21
N ASN A 36 -26.75 11.33 1.35
CA ASN A 36 -27.44 10.05 1.52
C ASN A 36 -28.36 10.05 2.75
N VAL A 37 -27.95 10.68 3.86
CA VAL A 37 -28.82 10.84 5.04
C VAL A 37 -30.05 11.69 4.72
N PHE A 38 -29.90 12.77 3.94
CA PHE A 38 -31.05 13.59 3.53
C PHE A 38 -31.99 12.86 2.57
N ILE A 39 -31.47 12.07 1.63
CA ILE A 39 -32.26 11.20 0.75
C ILE A 39 -33.09 10.22 1.60
N LEU A 40 -32.45 9.52 2.53
CA LEU A 40 -33.13 8.57 3.42
C LEU A 40 -34.19 9.26 4.28
N ASN A 41 -33.88 10.43 4.86
CA ASN A 41 -34.83 11.18 5.68
C ASN A 41 -36.05 11.66 4.87
N SER A 42 -35.87 12.11 3.62
CA SER A 42 -36.98 12.47 2.74
C SER A 42 -37.85 11.26 2.42
N LEU A 43 -37.25 10.08 2.22
CA LEU A 43 -37.99 8.84 1.98
C LEU A 43 -38.81 8.41 3.22
N ILE A 44 -38.21 8.47 4.42
CA ILE A 44 -38.90 8.17 5.69
C ILE A 44 -40.09 9.12 5.90
N LYS A 45 -39.94 10.40 5.53
CA LYS A 45 -41.01 11.41 5.63
C LYS A 45 -42.02 11.36 4.47
N LEU A 46 -41.84 10.45 3.50
CA LEU A 46 -42.63 10.39 2.26
C LEU A 46 -42.65 11.71 1.46
N ASP A 47 -41.60 12.53 1.61
CA ASP A 47 -41.42 13.78 0.86
C ASP A 47 -40.70 13.51 -0.46
N PHE A 48 -41.48 13.18 -1.49
CA PHE A 48 -40.96 12.87 -2.82
C PHE A 48 -40.27 14.05 -3.50
N GLN A 49 -40.71 15.29 -3.27
CA GLN A 49 -40.06 16.46 -3.86
C GLN A 49 -38.66 16.64 -3.28
N GLY A 50 -38.51 16.55 -1.96
CA GLY A 50 -37.22 16.55 -1.30
C GLY A 50 -36.33 15.39 -1.76
N PHE A 51 -36.89 14.19 -1.86
CA PHE A 51 -36.17 12.99 -2.32
C PHE A 51 -35.54 13.20 -3.71
N PHE A 52 -36.33 13.60 -4.72
CA PHE A 52 -35.81 13.82 -6.07
C PHE A 52 -34.79 14.97 -6.13
N LYS A 53 -34.99 16.03 -5.33
CA LYS A 53 -34.03 17.13 -5.22
C LYS A 53 -32.67 16.65 -4.69
N TYR A 54 -32.65 15.86 -3.62
CA TYR A 54 -31.40 15.36 -3.05
C TYR A 54 -30.73 14.29 -3.92
N ILE A 55 -31.50 13.46 -4.65
CA ILE A 55 -30.97 12.55 -5.67
C ILE A 55 -30.26 13.33 -6.77
N LEU A 56 -30.90 14.36 -7.33
CA LEU A 56 -30.29 15.18 -8.38
C LEU A 56 -29.00 15.87 -7.88
N LEU A 57 -29.03 16.42 -6.66
CA LEU A 57 -27.86 16.99 -6.02
C LEU A 57 -26.75 15.96 -5.83
N ASN A 58 -27.09 14.72 -5.45
CA ASN A 58 -26.14 13.63 -5.27
C ASN A 58 -25.43 13.28 -6.59
N ILE A 59 -26.19 13.16 -7.69
CA ILE A 59 -25.64 12.89 -9.02
C ILE A 59 -24.66 13.99 -9.45
N LEU A 60 -25.05 15.26 -9.28
CA LEU A 60 -24.19 16.41 -9.61
C LEU A 60 -22.91 16.40 -8.77
N LEU A 61 -23.02 16.16 -7.46
CA LEU A 61 -21.86 16.08 -6.58
C LEU A 61 -20.94 14.91 -6.98
N PHE A 62 -21.51 13.76 -7.32
CA PHE A 62 -20.76 12.59 -7.73
C PHE A 62 -19.95 12.83 -9.00
N LEU A 63 -20.55 13.48 -10.02
CA LEU A 63 -19.85 13.85 -11.25
C LEU A 63 -18.62 14.74 -10.97
N VAL A 64 -18.78 15.77 -10.13
CA VAL A 64 -17.69 16.65 -9.73
C VAL A 64 -16.63 15.88 -8.95
N MET A 65 -17.06 15.06 -7.98
CA MET A 65 -16.16 14.25 -7.16
C MET A 65 -15.32 13.29 -8.00
N THR A 66 -15.89 12.67 -9.04
CA THR A 66 -15.15 11.76 -9.94
C THR A 66 -13.98 12.47 -10.61
N ILE A 67 -14.14 13.73 -11.05
CA ILE A 67 -13.05 14.51 -11.67
C ILE A 67 -11.90 14.71 -10.68
N PHE A 68 -12.21 15.07 -9.43
CA PHE A 68 -11.20 15.24 -8.38
C PHE A 68 -10.53 13.91 -8.03
N LEU A 69 -11.28 12.81 -7.96
CA LEU A 69 -10.74 11.49 -7.65
C LEU A 69 -9.75 11.01 -8.71
N ILE A 70 -10.12 11.14 -10.00
CA ILE A 70 -9.22 10.78 -11.11
C ILE A 70 -7.98 11.67 -11.09
N SER A 71 -8.15 12.98 -10.86
CA SER A 71 -7.03 13.93 -10.79
C SER A 71 -6.07 13.60 -9.66
N GLU A 72 -6.60 13.30 -8.47
CA GLU A 72 -5.82 12.89 -7.30
C GLU A 72 -5.06 11.59 -7.57
N GLN A 73 -5.72 10.57 -8.13
CA GLN A 73 -5.08 9.30 -8.44
C GLN A 73 -3.94 9.45 -9.45
N VAL A 74 -4.16 10.19 -10.55
CA VAL A 74 -3.13 10.42 -11.57
C VAL A 74 -1.95 11.22 -11.02
N LEU A 75 -2.21 12.28 -10.25
CA LEU A 75 -1.15 13.11 -9.67
C LEU A 75 -0.38 12.40 -8.56
N SER A 76 -1.05 11.57 -7.76
CA SER A 76 -0.43 10.72 -6.74
C SER A 76 0.55 9.74 -7.38
N VAL A 77 0.11 8.97 -8.39
CA VAL A 77 0.98 8.03 -9.13
C VAL A 77 2.16 8.75 -9.78
N LYS A 78 1.93 9.89 -10.45
CA LYS A 78 3.01 10.70 -11.04
C LYS A 78 4.02 11.16 -9.99
N THR A 79 3.55 11.55 -8.81
CA THR A 79 4.40 11.99 -7.70
C THR A 79 5.23 10.82 -7.14
N VAL A 80 4.62 9.65 -6.95
CA VAL A 80 5.33 8.43 -6.53
C VAL A 80 6.44 8.07 -7.52
N GLN A 81 6.14 8.07 -8.82
CA GLN A 81 7.14 7.77 -9.87
C GLN A 81 8.28 8.80 -9.87
N PHE A 82 7.98 10.08 -9.64
CA PHE A 82 9.00 11.10 -9.54
C PHE A 82 9.91 10.92 -8.32
N LEU A 83 9.32 10.61 -7.16
CA LEU A 83 10.09 10.32 -5.93
C LEU A 83 10.96 9.07 -6.08
N SER A 84 10.43 8.03 -6.74
CA SER A 84 11.16 6.82 -7.11
C SER A 84 12.35 7.12 -8.03
N LEU A 85 12.16 7.96 -9.05
CA LEU A 85 13.23 8.40 -9.94
C LEU A 85 14.38 9.07 -9.17
N ARG A 86 14.06 9.99 -8.24
CA ARG A 86 15.08 10.64 -7.38
C ARG A 86 15.83 9.64 -6.52
N LEU A 87 15.13 8.67 -5.94
CA LEU A 87 15.76 7.62 -5.15
C LEU A 87 16.67 6.73 -6.00
N ARG A 88 16.24 6.35 -7.22
CA ARG A 88 17.09 5.61 -8.18
C ARG A 88 18.34 6.40 -8.55
N GLN A 89 18.21 7.71 -8.78
CA GLN A 89 19.36 8.60 -9.04
C GLN A 89 20.35 8.62 -7.88
N ASP A 90 19.87 8.77 -6.63
CA ASP A 90 20.72 8.76 -5.44
C ASP A 90 21.44 7.40 -5.28
N ILE A 91 20.77 6.28 -5.58
CA ILE A 91 21.39 4.95 -5.57
C ILE A 91 22.51 4.85 -6.62
N ILE A 92 22.24 5.27 -7.86
CA ILE A 92 23.22 5.21 -8.96
C ILE A 92 24.44 6.08 -8.64
N LEU A 93 24.24 7.31 -8.18
CA LEU A 93 25.34 8.20 -7.75
C LEU A 93 26.19 7.57 -6.64
N HIS A 94 25.57 6.77 -5.76
CA HIS A 94 26.32 6.04 -4.73
C HIS A 94 27.15 4.89 -5.32
N LEU A 95 26.60 4.15 -6.29
CA LEU A 95 27.29 3.06 -6.98
C LEU A 95 28.44 3.57 -7.86
N GLU A 96 28.30 4.72 -8.50
CA GLU A 96 29.37 5.36 -9.30
C GLU A 96 30.61 5.68 -8.45
N ASN A 97 30.42 5.95 -7.15
CA ASN A 97 31.50 6.22 -6.22
C ASN A 97 32.14 4.96 -5.61
N TYR A 98 31.73 3.75 -6.03
CA TYR A 98 32.35 2.51 -5.56
C TYR A 98 33.67 2.25 -6.28
N SER A 99 34.69 1.87 -5.51
CA SER A 99 35.88 1.22 -6.07
C SER A 99 35.50 -0.15 -6.65
N VAL A 100 36.22 -0.63 -7.66
CA VAL A 100 36.01 -1.96 -8.28
C VAL A 100 35.88 -3.08 -7.22
N SER A 101 36.80 -3.15 -6.26
CA SER A 101 36.77 -4.15 -5.17
C SER A 101 35.51 -4.09 -4.29
N ARG A 102 34.87 -2.92 -4.17
CA ARG A 102 33.63 -2.75 -3.41
C ARG A 102 32.41 -3.15 -4.23
N PHE A 103 32.43 -2.88 -5.53
CA PHE A 103 31.37 -3.28 -6.45
C PHE A 103 31.32 -4.82 -6.61
N GLU A 104 32.48 -5.48 -6.66
CA GLU A 104 32.57 -6.95 -6.76
C GLU A 104 32.15 -7.71 -5.48
N GLN A 105 31.80 -7.01 -4.39
CA GLN A 105 31.28 -7.66 -3.18
C GLN A 105 29.89 -8.28 -3.37
N HIS A 106 29.14 -7.84 -4.39
CA HIS A 106 27.82 -8.37 -4.72
C HIS A 106 27.71 -8.60 -6.22
N ASP A 107 26.91 -9.59 -6.62
CA ASP A 107 26.61 -9.84 -8.02
C ASP A 107 25.79 -8.68 -8.63
N THR A 108 25.99 -8.44 -9.93
CA THR A 108 25.23 -7.42 -10.70
C THR A 108 23.70 -7.60 -10.59
N GLY A 109 23.23 -8.84 -10.39
CA GLY A 109 21.81 -9.14 -10.15
C GLY A 109 21.25 -8.49 -8.88
N VAL A 110 22.06 -8.31 -7.83
CA VAL A 110 21.64 -7.65 -6.58
C VAL A 110 21.34 -6.18 -6.82
N TYR A 111 22.24 -5.47 -7.51
CA TYR A 111 22.06 -4.05 -7.84
C TYR A 111 20.85 -3.84 -8.77
N THR A 112 20.66 -4.74 -9.73
CA THR A 112 19.46 -4.74 -10.59
C THR A 112 18.18 -4.90 -9.77
N SER A 113 18.16 -5.82 -8.79
CA SER A 113 17.01 -6.01 -7.89
C SER A 113 16.73 -4.76 -7.05
N TRP A 114 17.76 -4.07 -6.55
CA TRP A 114 17.58 -2.82 -5.80
C TRP A 114 16.89 -1.73 -6.62
N LEU A 115 17.30 -1.58 -7.89
CA LEU A 115 16.76 -0.56 -8.79
C LEU A 115 15.37 -0.91 -9.35
N THR A 116 14.93 -2.17 -9.23
CA THR A 116 13.68 -2.69 -9.79
C THR A 116 12.74 -3.18 -8.69
N ASN A 117 12.93 -4.40 -8.20
CA ASN A 117 12.06 -5.07 -7.24
C ASN A 117 11.96 -4.31 -5.92
N ASP A 118 13.09 -3.92 -5.33
CA ASP A 118 13.07 -3.21 -4.04
C ASP A 118 12.49 -1.80 -4.22
N MET A 119 12.73 -1.17 -5.37
CA MET A 119 12.12 0.10 -5.70
C MET A 119 10.59 -0.01 -5.80
N ASN A 120 10.07 -1.06 -6.45
CA ASN A 120 8.62 -1.30 -6.52
C ASN A 120 8.03 -1.49 -5.11
N LEU A 121 8.73 -2.22 -4.23
CA LEU A 121 8.32 -2.34 -2.83
C LEU A 121 8.28 -0.99 -2.10
N ILE A 122 9.21 -0.08 -2.40
CA ILE A 122 9.24 1.28 -1.83
C ILE A 122 8.12 2.16 -2.42
N GLU A 123 7.81 2.02 -3.71
CA GLU A 123 6.70 2.72 -4.36
C GLU A 123 5.36 2.33 -3.75
N GLU A 124 5.08 1.04 -3.62
CA GLU A 124 3.83 0.50 -3.09
C GLU A 124 3.74 0.65 -1.56
N ASN A 125 4.71 0.09 -0.83
CA ASN A 125 4.63 0.00 0.63
C ASN A 125 5.18 1.24 1.34
N GLY A 126 5.90 2.10 0.63
CA GLY A 126 6.47 3.34 1.14
C GLY A 126 5.63 4.55 0.72
N PHE A 127 5.86 5.07 -0.49
CA PHE A 127 5.28 6.35 -0.92
C PHE A 127 3.76 6.30 -1.06
N THR A 128 3.20 5.26 -1.70
CA THR A 128 1.75 5.12 -1.87
C THR A 128 1.06 5.01 -0.51
N ASN A 129 1.55 4.15 0.39
CA ASN A 129 1.04 4.04 1.75
C ASN A 129 1.11 5.36 2.54
N LEU A 130 2.17 6.16 2.37
CA LEU A 130 2.26 7.47 3.02
C LEU A 130 1.14 8.41 2.57
N PHE A 131 0.83 8.45 1.28
CA PHE A 131 -0.31 9.22 0.78
C PHE A 131 -1.65 8.63 1.27
N SER A 132 -1.81 7.30 1.27
CA SER A 132 -3.01 6.67 1.83
C SER A 132 -3.25 7.01 3.30
N MET A 133 -2.19 7.17 4.11
CA MET A 133 -2.32 7.62 5.50
C MET A 133 -2.93 9.02 5.61
N VAL A 134 -2.55 9.94 4.72
CA VAL A 134 -3.13 11.30 4.67
C VAL A 134 -4.62 11.21 4.36
N GLN A 135 -5.01 10.38 3.39
CA GLN A 135 -6.41 10.13 3.08
C GLN A 135 -7.20 9.60 4.27
N ILE A 136 -6.71 8.53 4.89
CA ILE A 136 -7.38 7.86 6.01
C ILE A 136 -7.55 8.85 7.16
N PHE A 137 -6.51 9.64 7.43
CA PHE A 137 -6.57 10.68 8.46
C PHE A 137 -7.60 11.76 8.11
N GLY A 138 -7.59 12.27 6.87
CA GLY A 138 -8.56 13.25 6.38
C GLY A 138 -10.00 12.74 6.48
N ASP A 139 -10.27 11.56 5.93
CA ASP A 139 -11.59 10.91 5.96
C ASP A 139 -12.08 10.75 7.41
N SER A 140 -11.20 10.30 8.31
CA SER A 140 -11.54 10.11 9.73
C SER A 140 -11.86 11.43 10.44
N VAL A 141 -11.01 12.46 10.27
CA VAL A 141 -11.19 13.77 10.91
C VAL A 141 -12.45 14.45 10.41
N PHE A 142 -12.67 14.51 9.09
CA PHE A 142 -13.87 15.14 8.53
C PHE A 142 -15.14 14.37 8.88
N SER A 143 -15.11 13.03 8.91
CA SER A 143 -16.26 12.22 9.35
C SER A 143 -16.58 12.46 10.82
N LEU A 144 -15.56 12.57 11.69
CA LEU A 144 -15.75 12.87 13.10
C LEU A 144 -16.37 14.26 13.29
N ILE A 145 -15.90 15.28 12.55
CA ILE A 145 -16.48 16.62 12.57
C ILE A 145 -17.94 16.59 12.11
N ALA A 146 -18.25 15.84 11.04
CA ALA A 146 -19.62 15.71 10.55
C ALA A 146 -20.53 15.00 11.56
N LEU A 147 -20.05 13.94 12.22
CA LEU A 147 -20.76 13.22 13.26
C LEU A 147 -21.08 14.12 14.46
N LEU A 148 -20.09 14.88 14.93
CA LEU A 148 -20.27 15.89 15.97
C LEU A 148 -21.30 16.94 15.54
N LYS A 149 -21.32 17.38 14.28
CA LYS A 149 -22.37 18.32 13.85
C LYS A 149 -23.76 17.70 13.78
N PHE A 150 -23.88 16.41 13.49
CA PHE A 150 -25.17 15.74 13.33
C PHE A 150 -25.79 15.31 14.66
N ASN A 151 -25.11 14.46 15.45
CA ASN A 151 -25.66 13.88 16.68
C ASN A 151 -24.55 13.36 17.61
N TRP A 152 -24.33 14.03 18.74
CA TRP A 152 -23.28 13.66 19.71
C TRP A 152 -23.59 12.34 20.42
N THR A 153 -24.85 11.91 20.44
CA THR A 153 -25.32 10.67 21.08
C THR A 153 -24.65 9.41 20.53
N PHE A 154 -24.22 9.40 19.26
CA PHE A 154 -23.54 8.25 18.65
C PHE A 154 -22.04 8.18 18.97
N LEU A 155 -21.43 9.22 19.56
CA LEU A 155 -19.99 9.25 19.86
C LEU A 155 -19.53 8.10 20.75
N PRO A 156 -20.18 7.76 21.89
CA PRO A 156 -19.71 6.68 22.74
C PRO A 156 -19.70 5.34 22.01
N LEU A 157 -20.72 5.08 21.18
CA LEU A 157 -20.82 3.88 20.37
C LEU A 157 -19.69 3.79 19.34
N VAL A 158 -19.39 4.90 18.64
CA VAL A 158 -18.27 4.96 17.68
C VAL A 158 -16.92 4.74 18.36
N ILE A 159 -16.70 5.29 19.55
CA ILE A 159 -15.48 5.07 20.33
C ILE A 159 -15.33 3.58 20.69
N ILE A 160 -16.41 2.94 21.17
CA ILE A 160 -16.39 1.51 21.50
C ILE A 160 -16.06 0.67 20.25
N LEU A 161 -16.73 0.92 19.12
CA LEU A 161 -16.45 0.21 17.87
C LEU A 161 -15.03 0.45 17.37
N THR A 162 -14.49 1.67 17.52
CA THR A 162 -13.10 2.00 17.17
C THR A 162 -12.12 1.21 18.03
N PHE A 163 -12.40 1.08 19.33
CA PHE A 163 -11.57 0.28 20.23
C PHE A 163 -11.57 -1.20 19.82
N PHE A 164 -12.73 -1.77 19.48
CA PHE A 164 -12.79 -3.15 19.01
C PHE A 164 -12.06 -3.35 17.67
N THR A 165 -12.30 -2.48 16.70
CA THR A 165 -11.68 -2.59 15.36
C THR A 165 -10.17 -2.38 15.39
N LEU A 166 -9.65 -1.49 16.24
CA LEU A 166 -8.21 -1.30 16.41
C LEU A 166 -7.56 -2.30 17.38
N GLY A 167 -8.29 -2.74 18.39
CA GLY A 167 -7.78 -3.62 19.45
C GLY A 167 -7.74 -5.10 19.04
N LEU A 168 -8.75 -5.60 18.33
CA LEU A 168 -8.81 -7.02 17.93
C LEU A 168 -7.60 -7.48 17.09
N PRO A 169 -7.14 -6.74 16.06
CA PRO A 169 -5.96 -7.13 15.29
C PRO A 169 -4.68 -7.18 16.14
N GLN A 170 -4.59 -6.40 17.23
CA GLN A 170 -3.40 -6.36 18.07
C GLN A 170 -3.19 -7.67 18.84
N LEU A 171 -4.26 -8.37 19.19
CA LEU A 171 -4.19 -9.67 19.88
C LEU A 171 -3.50 -10.74 19.03
N VAL A 172 -3.76 -10.72 17.71
CA VAL A 172 -3.20 -11.68 16.76
C VAL A 172 -1.93 -11.18 16.07
N ARG A 173 -1.59 -9.90 16.20
CA ARG A 173 -0.46 -9.26 15.50
C ARG A 173 0.85 -10.00 15.68
N LYS A 174 1.20 -10.39 16.91
CA LYS A 174 2.45 -11.12 17.19
C LYS A 174 2.49 -12.47 16.49
N LYS A 175 1.36 -13.20 16.51
CA LYS A 175 1.22 -14.51 15.86
C LYS A 175 1.34 -14.40 14.34
N VAL A 176 0.63 -13.43 13.74
CA VAL A 176 0.72 -13.15 12.30
C VAL A 176 2.13 -12.75 11.90
N ALA A 177 2.78 -11.86 12.67
CA ALA A 177 4.16 -11.46 12.40
C ALA A 177 5.15 -12.64 12.46
N SER A 178 5.00 -13.53 13.45
CA SER A 178 5.84 -14.74 13.54
C SER A 178 5.60 -15.75 12.41
N SER A 179 4.35 -15.92 11.96
CA SER A 179 4.03 -16.80 10.83
C SER A 179 4.57 -16.20 9.51
N ASN A 180 4.41 -14.89 9.30
CA ASN A 180 5.00 -14.19 8.16
C ASN A 180 6.53 -14.30 8.12
N PHE A 181 7.21 -14.15 9.27
CA PHE A 181 8.65 -14.32 9.37
C PHE A 181 9.09 -15.75 9.01
N THR A 182 8.38 -16.75 9.53
CA THR A 182 8.66 -18.17 9.25
C THR A 182 8.47 -18.49 7.77
N THR A 183 7.38 -18.03 7.17
CA THR A 183 7.10 -18.16 5.73
C THR A 183 8.16 -17.48 4.89
N SER A 184 8.59 -16.27 5.26
CA SER A 184 9.63 -15.53 4.55
C SER A 184 10.97 -16.28 4.57
N LYS A 185 11.34 -16.85 5.72
CA LYS A 185 12.57 -17.64 5.87
C LYS A 185 12.54 -18.94 5.06
N GLU A 186 11.40 -19.64 5.01
CA GLU A 186 11.27 -20.83 4.15
C GLU A 186 11.26 -20.45 2.66
N ASN A 187 10.72 -19.27 2.30
CA ASN A 187 10.74 -18.77 0.94
C ASN A 187 12.16 -18.47 0.47
N GLU A 188 12.99 -17.86 1.32
CA GLU A 188 14.41 -17.62 1.07
C GLU A 188 15.17 -18.95 0.81
N LYS A 189 14.90 -19.99 1.61
CA LYS A 189 15.49 -21.32 1.38
C LYS A 189 15.08 -21.93 0.04
N VAL A 190 13.83 -21.77 -0.38
CA VAL A 190 13.37 -22.24 -1.70
C VAL A 190 14.14 -21.54 -2.82
N VAL A 191 14.29 -20.22 -2.74
CA VAL A 191 15.06 -19.43 -3.72
C VAL A 191 16.51 -19.92 -3.79
N ASN A 192 17.16 -20.15 -2.64
CA ASN A 192 18.53 -20.66 -2.60
C ASN A 192 18.65 -22.05 -3.24
N VAL A 193 17.72 -22.97 -2.91
CA VAL A 193 17.72 -24.32 -3.53
C VAL A 193 17.52 -24.25 -5.04
N ILE A 194 16.67 -23.35 -5.53
CA ILE A 194 16.47 -23.15 -6.97
C ILE A 194 17.76 -22.63 -7.61
N ASN A 195 18.38 -21.59 -7.04
CA ASN A 195 19.64 -21.03 -7.56
C ASN A 195 20.75 -22.08 -7.59
N ASP A 196 20.94 -22.84 -6.51
CA ASP A 196 21.93 -23.92 -6.42
C ASP A 196 21.70 -24.98 -7.51
N CYS A 197 20.45 -25.38 -7.74
CA CYS A 197 20.11 -26.38 -8.77
C CYS A 197 20.35 -25.85 -10.18
N LEU A 198 20.01 -24.58 -10.46
CA LEU A 198 20.19 -23.97 -11.76
C LEU A 198 21.68 -23.73 -12.08
N GLN A 199 22.46 -23.26 -11.11
CA GLN A 199 23.92 -23.11 -11.27
C GLN A 199 24.59 -24.49 -11.47
N GLY A 200 24.14 -25.51 -10.74
CA GLY A 200 24.63 -26.88 -10.86
C GLY A 200 24.08 -27.67 -12.04
N PHE A 201 23.25 -27.08 -12.91
CA PHE A 201 22.51 -27.80 -13.94
C PHE A 201 23.41 -28.64 -14.87
N ALA A 202 24.53 -28.05 -15.32
CA ALA A 202 25.49 -28.76 -16.16
C ALA A 202 26.07 -29.99 -15.45
N THR A 203 26.40 -29.86 -14.16
CA THR A 203 26.89 -30.96 -13.33
C THR A 203 25.83 -32.07 -13.21
N TYR A 204 24.59 -31.73 -12.87
CA TYR A 204 23.50 -32.70 -12.78
C TYR A 204 23.24 -33.45 -14.09
N ASN A 205 23.35 -32.76 -15.24
CA ASN A 205 23.19 -33.35 -16.56
C ASN A 205 24.34 -34.32 -16.91
N ILE A 206 25.59 -33.95 -16.60
CA ILE A 206 26.76 -34.80 -16.84
C ILE A 206 26.68 -36.11 -16.04
N PHE A 207 26.12 -36.07 -14.84
CA PHE A 207 25.94 -37.25 -13.97
C PHE A 207 24.58 -37.94 -14.16
N THR A 208 23.76 -37.54 -15.14
CA THR A 208 22.40 -38.10 -15.40
C THR A 208 21.54 -38.15 -14.12
N ALA A 209 21.59 -37.05 -13.36
CA ALA A 209 20.98 -36.89 -12.05
C ALA A 209 19.87 -35.81 -12.04
N GLU A 210 19.21 -35.57 -13.17
CA GLU A 210 18.23 -34.50 -13.36
C GLU A 210 17.03 -34.64 -12.40
N GLN A 211 16.64 -35.88 -12.08
CA GLN A 211 15.59 -36.15 -11.08
C GLN A 211 15.92 -35.60 -9.69
N GLN A 212 17.20 -35.39 -9.37
CA GLN A 212 17.59 -34.78 -8.09
C GLN A 212 17.21 -33.30 -8.03
N ILE A 213 17.24 -32.58 -9.15
CA ILE A 213 16.83 -31.17 -9.23
C ILE A 213 15.34 -31.06 -8.86
N GLU A 214 14.49 -31.84 -9.53
CA GLU A 214 13.05 -31.87 -9.27
C GLU A 214 12.76 -32.22 -7.81
N LYS A 215 13.42 -33.26 -7.28
CA LYS A 215 13.21 -33.72 -5.90
C LYS A 215 13.62 -32.66 -4.86
N ARG A 216 14.74 -31.97 -5.05
CA ARG A 216 15.22 -30.93 -4.12
C ARG A 216 14.31 -29.72 -4.12
N ILE A 217 13.94 -29.21 -5.30
CA ILE A 217 13.03 -28.06 -5.43
C ILE A 217 11.65 -28.42 -4.85
N THR A 218 11.08 -29.56 -5.22
CA THR A 218 9.77 -29.99 -4.73
C THR A 218 9.75 -30.18 -3.22
N SER A 219 10.82 -30.72 -2.63
CA SER A 219 10.95 -30.87 -1.18
C SER A 219 10.99 -29.51 -0.46
N ALA A 220 11.75 -28.54 -1.00
CA ALA A 220 11.81 -27.20 -0.45
C ALA A 220 10.46 -26.48 -0.56
N VAL A 221 9.79 -26.57 -1.70
CA VAL A 221 8.46 -26.00 -1.93
C VAL A 221 7.41 -26.62 -0.99
N LYS A 222 7.45 -27.94 -0.75
CA LYS A 222 6.55 -28.60 0.21
C LYS A 222 6.73 -28.05 1.64
N LYS A 223 7.96 -27.75 2.06
CA LYS A 223 8.22 -27.11 3.37
C LYS A 223 7.65 -25.70 3.43
N LEU A 224 7.79 -24.92 2.36
CA LEU A 224 7.19 -23.59 2.25
C LEU A 224 5.66 -23.63 2.31
N ILE A 225 5.02 -24.60 1.64
CA ILE A 225 3.56 -24.80 1.71
C ILE A 225 3.14 -25.08 3.15
N GLY A 226 3.87 -25.95 3.86
CA GLY A 226 3.60 -26.24 5.28
C GLY A 226 3.74 -25.01 6.19
N ALA A 227 4.64 -24.07 5.86
CA ALA A 227 4.79 -22.81 6.59
C ALA A 227 3.66 -21.81 6.28
N LYS A 228 3.15 -21.77 5.03
CA LYS A 228 2.06 -20.86 4.62
C LYS A 228 0.70 -21.21 5.21
N VAL A 229 0.46 -22.49 5.50
CA VAL A 229 -0.86 -23.00 5.95
C VAL A 229 -1.02 -22.97 7.49
N ARG A 230 -0.03 -22.44 8.23
CA ARG A 230 0.08 -22.54 9.70
C ARG A 230 -0.06 -21.19 10.42
#